data_AF-A0A6L8UEK9-F1
#
_entry.id   AF-A0A6L8UEK9-F1
#
_cell.length_a   1.000
_cell.length_b   1.000
_cell.length_c   1.000
_cell.angle_alpha   90.00
_cell.angle_beta   90.00
_cell.angle_gamma   90.00
#
_symmetry.space_group_name_H-M   'P 1'
#
loop_
_entity.id
_entity.type
_entity.pdbx_description
1 polymer ?
#
loop_
_entity_poly.entity_id
_entity_poly.type
_entity_poly.pdbx_seq_one_letter_code
_entity_poly.pdbx_strand_id
1 'polypeptide(L)'
;MNGIFFFIVLPYLAIFSLLPASIYKYRAHGFKVSSLSSQLLENRLLFFGSRPFHWGIILLFFGHLIAFLIPSSVLAWNSKPLRLYILETAALSFGILALIGLTVLISRRLRVKRVRLVTSRMDIFVFLILSVQLITGLYTAIFLRWGSSWFASVLTPYLISIFAFRPDITAIVALPVMVKIHIVSAFVLIGMIPYTRFMHFLVYPFVYLWRSYQVVIWNRLSRSRHLPSLLLIALLSSVALPACTNAIHADDSVIGKSGTAPSEEIIRGQRLFYGLVYPGDESKNCAGCHNTAVTDTLNWYPDAVAISRKYKSKSAEDLGAILLTPTGKMMTQVHKNIRLSDEEITLIKGYMDELSGTSLIQPKQAPINLVLFIIASLLFLVSAVDLIITKRIRKRWVNPIILSVTGLYITVVLVVNAIALGRTTGYSPDQPVKFSHQIHAGQNGTDCIYCHNYAPYSKSAGIPAQNICMNCHLLVRNGTRSGMFEIAKVVESYEANKPIEWIRVYNIQEHVFFSHAQHVTAGGIDCTECHGEVAGMTRIVQVPDLSMRWCINCHRTRSVNFGGNNFYTQYKEWAGRIQKGDIDSVTVEWMGGTECMKCHY
;
A
#
# COMPACT_ATOMS: atom_id res chain seq x y z
N MET A 1 -21.44 -34.63 -8.55
CA MET A 1 -20.69 -34.79 -9.83
C MET A 1 -20.91 -33.64 -10.82
N ASN A 2 -22.11 -33.05 -10.96
CA ASN A 2 -22.36 -32.00 -11.98
C ASN A 2 -21.61 -30.66 -11.77
N GLY A 3 -21.34 -30.24 -10.52
CA GLY A 3 -20.69 -28.94 -10.26
C GLY A 3 -19.21 -28.86 -10.69
N ILE A 4 -18.47 -29.98 -10.61
CA ILE A 4 -17.04 -30.02 -10.94
C ILE A 4 -16.82 -29.74 -12.43
N PHE A 5 -17.60 -30.37 -13.30
CA PHE A 5 -17.45 -30.16 -14.74
C PHE A 5 -17.72 -28.70 -15.14
N PHE A 6 -18.82 -28.13 -14.69
CA PHE A 6 -19.24 -26.79 -15.13
C PHE A 6 -18.45 -25.63 -14.49
N PHE A 7 -17.97 -25.79 -13.25
CA PHE A 7 -17.31 -24.69 -12.51
C PHE A 7 -15.81 -24.90 -12.30
N ILE A 8 -15.25 -26.04 -12.74
CA ILE A 8 -13.80 -26.27 -12.71
C ILE A 8 -13.30 -26.58 -14.11
N VAL A 9 -13.80 -27.65 -14.73
CA VAL A 9 -13.28 -28.13 -16.03
C VAL A 9 -13.59 -27.14 -17.17
N LEU A 10 -14.84 -26.69 -17.28
CA LEU A 10 -15.27 -25.78 -18.35
C LEU A 10 -14.51 -24.44 -18.37
N PRO A 11 -14.28 -23.73 -17.23
CA PRO A 11 -13.43 -22.54 -17.20
C PRO A 11 -12.03 -22.77 -17.79
N TYR A 12 -11.37 -23.87 -17.40
CA TYR A 12 -10.05 -24.19 -17.95
C TYR A 12 -10.13 -24.47 -19.45
N LEU A 13 -11.09 -25.29 -19.90
CA LEU A 13 -11.28 -25.55 -21.34
C LEU A 13 -11.51 -24.25 -22.13
N ALA A 14 -12.31 -23.32 -21.59
CA ALA A 14 -12.58 -22.04 -22.23
C ALA A 14 -11.32 -21.15 -22.34
N ILE A 15 -10.55 -21.03 -21.26
CA ILE A 15 -9.32 -20.20 -21.22
C ILE A 15 -8.23 -20.82 -22.10
N PHE A 16 -8.03 -22.15 -22.01
CA PHE A 16 -7.04 -22.87 -22.82
C PHE A 16 -7.43 -22.93 -24.29
N SER A 17 -8.72 -22.88 -24.63
CA SER A 17 -9.18 -22.71 -26.02
C SER A 17 -8.90 -21.30 -26.52
N LEU A 18 -9.21 -20.28 -25.72
CA LEU A 18 -9.17 -18.88 -26.12
C LEU A 18 -7.81 -18.47 -26.69
N LEU A 19 -6.71 -18.68 -25.96
CA LEU A 19 -5.40 -18.12 -26.35
C LEU A 19 -4.77 -18.82 -27.57
N PRO A 20 -4.54 -20.15 -27.58
CA PRO A 20 -3.88 -20.83 -28.69
C PRO A 20 -4.70 -20.78 -29.97
N ALA A 21 -6.02 -20.96 -29.89
CA ALA A 21 -6.87 -20.95 -31.09
C ALA A 21 -6.98 -19.53 -31.68
N SER A 22 -7.00 -18.50 -30.84
CA SER A 22 -6.97 -17.10 -31.30
C SER A 22 -5.65 -16.79 -32.02
N ILE A 23 -4.52 -17.20 -31.45
CA ILE A 23 -3.19 -16.99 -32.05
C ILE A 23 -3.07 -17.75 -33.37
N TYR A 24 -3.48 -19.02 -33.39
CA TYR A 24 -3.47 -19.84 -34.60
C TYR A 24 -4.31 -19.21 -35.71
N LYS A 25 -5.56 -18.81 -35.41
CA LYS A 25 -6.46 -18.19 -36.39
C LYS A 25 -5.92 -16.86 -36.90
N TYR A 26 -5.37 -16.02 -36.03
CA TYR A 26 -4.80 -14.74 -36.43
C TYR A 26 -3.58 -14.90 -37.35
N ARG A 27 -2.69 -15.86 -37.06
CA ARG A 27 -1.48 -16.10 -37.86
C ARG A 27 -1.75 -16.86 -39.16
N ALA A 28 -2.53 -17.94 -39.10
CA ALA A 28 -2.78 -18.80 -40.26
C ALA A 28 -3.88 -18.26 -41.17
N HIS A 29 -4.88 -17.57 -40.61
CA HIS A 29 -6.11 -17.19 -41.31
C HIS A 29 -6.52 -15.73 -41.02
N GLY A 30 -5.55 -14.81 -41.01
CA GLY A 30 -5.78 -13.39 -40.68
C GLY A 30 -6.93 -12.74 -41.45
N PHE A 31 -7.13 -13.06 -42.74
CA PHE A 31 -8.24 -12.55 -43.55
C PHE A 31 -9.64 -12.95 -43.05
N LYS A 32 -9.76 -14.08 -42.32
CA LYS A 32 -11.04 -14.53 -41.72
C LYS A 32 -11.33 -13.84 -40.38
N VAL A 33 -10.42 -13.01 -39.87
CA VAL A 33 -10.61 -12.22 -38.65
C VAL A 33 -11.28 -10.89 -39.01
N SER A 34 -12.60 -10.93 -39.18
CA SER A 34 -13.41 -9.77 -39.56
C SER A 34 -14.76 -9.79 -38.83
N SER A 35 -15.41 -8.62 -38.75
CA SER A 35 -16.75 -8.48 -38.18
C SER A 35 -17.86 -9.09 -39.05
N LEU A 36 -17.55 -9.50 -40.29
CA LEU A 36 -18.49 -10.08 -41.26
C LEU A 36 -19.78 -9.24 -41.36
N SER A 37 -19.61 -7.94 -41.63
CA SER A 37 -20.73 -6.99 -41.66
C SER A 37 -21.77 -7.37 -42.72
N SER A 38 -23.04 -7.33 -42.32
CA SER A 38 -24.20 -7.52 -43.21
C SER A 38 -24.91 -6.20 -43.50
N GLN A 39 -24.27 -5.06 -43.23
CA GLN A 39 -24.86 -3.72 -43.34
C GLN A 39 -25.28 -3.36 -44.77
N LEU A 40 -24.50 -3.79 -45.76
CA LEU A 40 -24.80 -3.55 -47.17
C LEU A 40 -26.16 -4.15 -47.59
N LEU A 41 -26.52 -5.31 -47.01
CA LEU A 41 -27.75 -6.02 -47.37
C LEU A 41 -29.00 -5.39 -46.76
N GLU A 42 -28.86 -4.79 -45.58
CA GLU A 42 -29.91 -4.07 -44.86
C GLU A 42 -29.28 -3.19 -43.76
N ASN A 43 -29.52 -1.88 -43.80
CA ASN A 43 -28.86 -0.91 -42.91
C ASN A 43 -29.77 -0.39 -41.79
N ARG A 44 -31.08 -0.21 -42.04
CA ARG A 44 -31.97 0.51 -41.12
C ARG A 44 -32.18 -0.26 -39.81
N LEU A 45 -32.60 -1.52 -39.89
CA LEU A 45 -32.76 -2.37 -38.71
C LEU A 45 -31.40 -2.70 -38.08
N LEU A 46 -30.33 -2.81 -38.88
CA LEU A 46 -28.99 -3.00 -38.34
C LEU A 46 -28.57 -1.81 -37.47
N PHE A 47 -28.82 -0.58 -37.89
CA PHE A 47 -28.46 0.61 -37.12
C PHE A 47 -29.12 0.63 -35.74
N PHE A 48 -30.45 0.45 -35.71
CA PHE A 48 -31.23 0.45 -34.47
C PHE A 48 -31.02 -0.80 -33.60
N GLY A 49 -30.58 -1.92 -34.17
CA GLY A 49 -30.18 -3.09 -33.38
C GLY A 49 -28.75 -3.01 -32.86
N SER A 50 -27.82 -2.65 -33.74
CA SER A 50 -26.38 -2.71 -33.47
C SER A 50 -25.93 -1.65 -32.46
N ARG A 51 -26.39 -0.40 -32.58
CA ARG A 51 -25.95 0.68 -31.66
C ARG A 51 -26.36 0.41 -30.21
N PRO A 52 -27.65 0.13 -29.89
CA PRO A 52 -28.06 -0.24 -28.54
C PRO A 52 -27.34 -1.48 -28.02
N PHE A 53 -27.20 -2.52 -28.86
CA PHE A 53 -26.52 -3.74 -28.49
C PHE A 53 -25.06 -3.50 -28.08
N HIS A 54 -24.28 -2.79 -28.91
CA HIS A 54 -22.87 -2.58 -28.65
C HIS A 54 -22.62 -1.63 -27.47
N TRP A 55 -23.35 -0.52 -27.35
CA TRP A 55 -23.21 0.36 -26.19
C TRP A 55 -23.58 -0.35 -24.89
N GLY A 56 -24.67 -1.12 -24.91
CA GLY A 56 -25.07 -1.93 -23.75
C GLY A 56 -24.00 -2.95 -23.37
N ILE A 57 -23.55 -3.79 -24.31
CA ILE A 57 -22.60 -4.86 -24.00
C ILE A 57 -21.20 -4.34 -23.64
N ILE A 58 -20.73 -3.24 -24.25
CA ILE A 58 -19.42 -2.65 -23.93
C ILE A 58 -19.40 -2.15 -22.49
N LEU A 59 -20.43 -1.40 -22.08
CA LEU A 59 -20.50 -0.87 -20.72
C LEU A 59 -20.70 -1.97 -19.68
N LEU A 60 -21.50 -3.00 -19.98
CA LEU A 60 -21.63 -4.18 -19.12
C LEU A 60 -20.30 -4.93 -19.01
N PHE A 61 -19.61 -5.16 -20.13
CA PHE A 61 -18.31 -5.84 -20.15
C PHE A 61 -17.29 -5.12 -19.27
N PHE A 62 -17.11 -3.81 -19.44
CA PHE A 62 -16.19 -3.04 -18.61
C PHE A 62 -16.63 -2.96 -17.15
N GLY A 63 -17.94 -2.91 -16.86
CA GLY A 63 -18.46 -3.01 -15.50
C GLY A 63 -18.06 -4.32 -14.81
N HIS A 64 -18.26 -5.46 -15.48
CA HIS A 64 -17.82 -6.77 -14.96
C HIS A 64 -16.30 -6.85 -14.82
N LEU A 65 -15.56 -6.31 -15.80
CA LEU A 65 -14.10 -6.32 -15.77
C LEU A 65 -13.54 -5.49 -14.61
N ILE A 66 -14.10 -4.31 -14.33
CA ILE A 66 -13.69 -3.46 -13.21
C ILE A 66 -13.99 -4.15 -11.87
N ALA A 67 -15.18 -4.75 -11.72
CA ALA A 67 -15.54 -5.49 -10.52
C ALA A 67 -14.67 -6.74 -10.27
N PHE A 68 -14.14 -7.35 -11.33
CA PHE A 68 -13.17 -8.43 -11.25
C PHE A 68 -11.75 -7.93 -10.91
N LEU A 69 -11.27 -6.87 -11.58
CA LEU A 69 -9.89 -6.41 -11.42
C LEU A 69 -9.64 -5.66 -10.11
N ILE A 70 -10.63 -4.92 -9.59
CA ILE A 70 -10.46 -4.06 -8.41
C ILE A 70 -11.68 -4.20 -7.46
N PRO A 71 -11.95 -5.40 -6.92
CA PRO A 71 -13.15 -5.68 -6.14
C PRO A 71 -13.26 -4.81 -4.88
N SER A 72 -12.15 -4.54 -4.20
CA SER A 72 -12.12 -3.71 -2.98
C SER A 72 -12.59 -2.27 -3.24
N SER A 73 -12.21 -1.69 -4.39
CA SER A 73 -12.65 -0.35 -4.78
C SER A 73 -14.13 -0.30 -5.13
N VAL A 74 -14.67 -1.36 -5.75
CA VAL A 74 -16.11 -1.45 -6.02
C VAL A 74 -16.90 -1.58 -4.73
N LEU A 75 -16.46 -2.40 -3.78
CA LEU A 75 -17.08 -2.52 -2.46
C LEU A 75 -17.02 -1.18 -1.69
N ALA A 76 -15.87 -0.49 -1.73
CA ALA A 76 -15.73 0.83 -1.12
C ALA A 76 -16.63 1.89 -1.80
N TRP A 77 -16.81 1.84 -3.13
CA TRP A 77 -17.75 2.70 -3.86
C TRP A 77 -19.20 2.44 -3.43
N ASN A 78 -19.56 1.16 -3.31
CA ASN A 78 -20.88 0.68 -2.95
C ASN A 78 -21.25 0.89 -1.47
N SER A 79 -20.27 1.23 -0.61
CA SER A 79 -20.52 1.55 0.81
C SER A 79 -21.50 2.70 1.01
N LYS A 80 -21.61 3.62 0.02
CA LYS A 80 -22.59 4.71 0.02
C LYS A 80 -23.82 4.28 -0.79
N PRO A 81 -25.03 4.20 -0.19
CA PRO A 81 -26.22 3.69 -0.87
C PRO A 81 -26.56 4.38 -2.20
N LEU A 82 -26.43 5.71 -2.28
CA LEU A 82 -26.69 6.45 -3.52
C LEU A 82 -25.80 6.01 -4.69
N ARG A 83 -24.51 5.75 -4.42
CA ARG A 83 -23.54 5.33 -5.43
C ARG A 83 -23.84 3.93 -5.95
N LEU A 84 -24.23 3.04 -5.03
CA LEU A 84 -24.69 1.69 -5.36
C LEU A 84 -25.96 1.74 -6.23
N TYR A 85 -26.97 2.53 -5.86
CA TYR A 85 -28.18 2.68 -6.67
C TYR A 85 -27.90 3.19 -8.08
N ILE A 86 -27.03 4.20 -8.23
CA ILE A 86 -26.64 4.73 -9.54
C ILE A 86 -25.98 3.64 -10.38
N LEU A 87 -25.05 2.88 -9.79
CA LEU A 87 -24.32 1.83 -10.49
C LEU A 87 -25.26 0.69 -10.94
N GLU A 88 -26.10 0.18 -10.05
CA GLU A 88 -27.04 -0.90 -10.35
C GLU A 88 -28.09 -0.47 -11.38
N THR A 89 -28.64 0.74 -11.26
CA THR A 89 -29.65 1.27 -12.19
C THR A 89 -29.04 1.49 -13.57
N ALA A 90 -27.81 2.02 -13.65
CA ALA A 90 -27.09 2.17 -14.90
C ALA A 90 -26.81 0.81 -15.55
N ALA A 91 -26.31 -0.17 -14.77
CA ALA A 91 -26.04 -1.52 -15.26
C ALA A 91 -27.31 -2.20 -15.79
N LEU A 92 -28.42 -2.11 -15.06
CA LEU A 92 -29.72 -2.64 -15.49
C LEU A 92 -30.20 -1.98 -16.79
N SER A 93 -30.08 -0.65 -16.89
CA SER A 93 -30.47 0.11 -18.08
C SER A 93 -29.68 -0.31 -19.32
N PHE A 94 -28.36 -0.48 -19.19
CA PHE A 94 -27.50 -0.98 -20.28
C PHE A 94 -27.76 -2.45 -20.60
N GLY A 95 -28.13 -3.26 -19.62
CA GLY A 95 -28.63 -4.64 -19.80
C GLY A 95 -29.86 -4.70 -20.69
N ILE A 96 -30.87 -3.86 -20.37
CA ILE A 96 -32.11 -3.78 -21.15
C ILE A 96 -31.83 -3.27 -22.56
N LEU A 97 -30.99 -2.23 -22.69
CA LEU A 97 -30.57 -1.69 -23.98
C LEU A 97 -29.88 -2.76 -24.86
N ALA A 98 -29.01 -3.57 -24.25
CA ALA A 98 -28.34 -4.68 -24.93
C ALA A 98 -29.35 -5.73 -25.41
N LEU A 99 -30.32 -6.12 -24.57
CA LEU A 99 -31.33 -7.12 -24.92
C LEU A 99 -32.26 -6.64 -26.04
N ILE A 100 -32.70 -5.37 -26.00
CA ILE A 100 -33.51 -4.76 -27.05
C ILE A 100 -32.74 -4.76 -28.38
N GLY A 101 -31.48 -4.31 -28.36
CA GLY A 101 -30.62 -4.31 -29.54
C GLY A 101 -30.43 -5.72 -30.11
N LEU A 102 -30.16 -6.71 -29.26
CA LEU A 102 -30.02 -8.11 -29.65
C LEU A 102 -31.32 -8.66 -30.29
N THR A 103 -32.47 -8.35 -29.70
CA THR A 103 -33.78 -8.78 -30.20
C THR A 103 -34.05 -8.21 -31.59
N VAL A 104 -33.72 -6.94 -31.82
CA VAL A 104 -33.82 -6.31 -33.15
C VAL A 104 -32.87 -6.99 -34.16
N LEU A 105 -31.63 -7.31 -33.75
CA LEU A 105 -30.66 -8.00 -34.62
C LEU A 105 -31.10 -9.42 -35.00
N ILE A 106 -31.68 -10.17 -34.06
CA ILE A 106 -32.26 -11.49 -34.29
C ILE A 106 -33.47 -11.37 -35.22
N SER A 107 -34.41 -10.48 -34.90
CA SER A 107 -35.61 -10.20 -35.70
C SER A 107 -35.26 -9.81 -37.13
N ARG A 108 -34.25 -8.95 -37.32
CA ARG A 108 -33.72 -8.57 -38.65
C ARG A 108 -33.25 -9.79 -39.43
N ARG A 109 -32.46 -10.67 -38.80
CA ARG A 109 -31.88 -11.84 -39.44
C ARG A 109 -32.92 -12.89 -39.79
N LEU A 110 -34.00 -12.96 -39.02
CA LEU A 110 -35.17 -13.77 -39.34
C LEU A 110 -36.00 -13.11 -40.45
N ARG A 111 -36.41 -11.85 -40.33
CA ARG A 111 -37.40 -11.23 -41.24
C ARG A 111 -36.85 -10.89 -42.63
N VAL A 112 -35.57 -10.52 -42.75
CA VAL A 112 -35.01 -10.03 -44.01
C VAL A 112 -34.40 -11.19 -44.81
N LYS A 113 -35.06 -11.59 -45.91
CA LYS A 113 -34.64 -12.73 -46.76
C LYS A 113 -33.15 -12.68 -47.15
N ARG A 114 -32.66 -11.52 -47.59
CA ARG A 114 -31.25 -11.33 -48.01
C ARG A 114 -30.26 -11.63 -46.88
N VAL A 115 -30.54 -11.18 -45.66
CA VAL A 115 -29.68 -11.40 -44.49
C VAL A 115 -29.78 -12.85 -44.00
N ARG A 116 -30.97 -13.45 -44.08
CA ARG A 116 -31.19 -14.85 -43.71
C ARG A 116 -30.34 -15.80 -44.56
N LEU A 117 -30.23 -15.55 -45.87
CA LEU A 117 -29.44 -16.38 -46.80
C LEU A 117 -27.93 -16.39 -46.50
N VAL A 118 -27.38 -15.30 -45.97
CA VAL A 118 -25.94 -15.18 -45.62
C VAL A 118 -25.66 -15.50 -44.14
N THR A 119 -26.64 -16.03 -43.42
CA THR A 119 -26.50 -16.38 -42.00
C THR A 119 -25.88 -17.77 -41.84
N SER A 120 -24.78 -17.86 -41.11
CA SER A 120 -24.16 -19.16 -40.79
C SER A 120 -24.83 -19.83 -39.58
N ARG A 121 -24.69 -21.17 -39.45
CA ARG A 121 -25.13 -21.90 -38.25
C ARG A 121 -24.44 -21.38 -36.97
N MET A 122 -23.18 -20.97 -37.08
CA MET A 122 -22.44 -20.38 -35.96
C MET A 122 -22.99 -19.01 -35.54
N ASP A 123 -23.52 -18.21 -36.47
CA ASP A 123 -24.18 -16.95 -36.10
C ASP A 123 -25.43 -17.21 -35.25
N ILE A 124 -26.22 -18.23 -35.60
CA ILE A 124 -27.42 -18.62 -34.84
C ILE A 124 -27.02 -19.07 -33.44
N PHE A 125 -25.99 -19.92 -33.33
CA PHE A 125 -25.46 -20.37 -32.04
C PHE A 125 -24.98 -19.20 -31.17
N VAL A 126 -24.26 -18.23 -31.76
CA VAL A 126 -23.86 -16.98 -31.08
C VAL A 126 -25.07 -16.22 -30.55
N PHE A 127 -26.11 -16.03 -31.36
CA PHE A 127 -27.31 -15.32 -30.93
C PHE A 127 -28.07 -16.05 -29.82
N LEU A 128 -28.07 -17.38 -29.84
CA LEU A 128 -28.68 -18.21 -28.80
C LEU A 128 -27.95 -18.04 -27.47
N ILE A 129 -26.63 -18.22 -27.46
CA ILE A 129 -25.84 -18.11 -26.22
C ILE A 129 -25.86 -16.67 -25.68
N LEU A 130 -25.78 -15.65 -26.53
CA LEU A 130 -25.92 -14.25 -26.09
C LEU A 130 -27.30 -13.95 -25.50
N SER A 131 -28.37 -14.51 -26.08
CA SER A 131 -29.72 -14.36 -25.54
C SER A 131 -29.80 -14.98 -24.14
N VAL A 132 -29.25 -16.18 -23.96
CA VAL A 132 -29.16 -16.83 -22.64
C VAL A 132 -28.38 -15.96 -21.66
N GLN A 133 -27.22 -15.42 -22.06
CA GLN A 133 -26.39 -14.55 -21.22
C GLN A 133 -27.13 -13.29 -20.75
N LEU A 134 -27.78 -12.58 -21.68
CA LEU A 134 -28.48 -11.33 -21.35
C LEU A 134 -29.75 -11.57 -20.53
N ILE A 135 -30.53 -12.61 -20.86
CA ILE A 135 -31.76 -12.93 -20.11
C ILE A 135 -31.43 -13.36 -18.69
N THR A 136 -30.45 -14.26 -18.50
CA THR A 136 -30.03 -14.70 -17.17
C THR A 136 -29.37 -13.58 -16.37
N GLY A 137 -28.62 -12.68 -17.03
CA GLY A 137 -28.01 -11.50 -16.39
C GLY A 137 -29.05 -10.50 -15.92
N LEU A 138 -30.04 -10.19 -16.76
CA LEU A 138 -31.16 -9.31 -16.39
C LEU A 138 -32.03 -9.91 -15.28
N TYR A 139 -32.32 -11.21 -15.36
CA TYR A 139 -33.01 -11.93 -14.29
C TYR A 139 -32.24 -11.76 -12.97
N THR A 140 -30.93 -12.02 -12.99
CA THR A 140 -30.07 -11.88 -11.81
C THR A 140 -30.10 -10.45 -11.28
N ALA A 141 -30.01 -9.43 -12.14
CA ALA A 141 -30.06 -8.03 -11.70
C ALA A 141 -31.40 -7.62 -11.05
N ILE A 142 -32.52 -8.18 -11.52
CA ILE A 142 -33.87 -7.84 -11.01
C ILE A 142 -34.17 -8.59 -9.70
N PHE A 143 -33.88 -9.89 -9.65
CA PHE A 143 -34.29 -10.77 -8.54
C PHE A 143 -33.21 -10.93 -7.47
N LEU A 144 -31.93 -10.76 -7.81
CA LEU A 144 -30.79 -10.83 -6.90
C LEU A 144 -30.11 -9.46 -6.84
N ARG A 145 -30.83 -8.51 -6.23
CA ARG A 145 -30.42 -7.11 -6.09
C ARG A 145 -29.00 -6.99 -5.52
N TRP A 146 -28.35 -5.88 -5.86
CA TRP A 146 -26.99 -5.56 -5.42
C TRP A 146 -25.93 -6.45 -6.07
N GLY A 147 -26.12 -6.70 -7.37
CA GLY A 147 -25.26 -7.48 -8.26
C GLY A 147 -23.78 -7.17 -8.08
N SER A 148 -23.44 -5.89 -8.12
CA SER A 148 -22.06 -5.41 -8.06
C SER A 148 -21.35 -5.74 -6.74
N SER A 149 -22.08 -5.73 -5.62
CA SER A 149 -21.52 -6.01 -4.29
C SER A 149 -21.26 -7.50 -4.11
N TRP A 150 -22.25 -8.36 -4.36
CA TRP A 150 -22.04 -9.81 -4.21
C TRP A 150 -21.19 -10.40 -5.32
N PHE A 151 -21.16 -9.81 -6.52
CA PHE A 151 -20.18 -10.19 -7.55
C PHE A 151 -18.76 -9.99 -7.04
N ALA A 152 -18.47 -8.81 -6.47
CA ALA A 152 -17.13 -8.47 -5.96
C ALA A 152 -16.72 -9.32 -4.74
N SER A 153 -17.67 -9.68 -3.87
CA SER A 153 -17.36 -10.46 -2.66
C SER A 153 -17.44 -11.97 -2.84
N VAL A 154 -18.19 -12.49 -3.82
CA VAL A 154 -18.42 -13.93 -4.01
C VAL A 154 -17.84 -14.43 -5.33
N LEU A 155 -18.19 -13.81 -6.46
CA LEU A 155 -17.78 -14.31 -7.78
C LEU A 155 -16.31 -13.98 -8.08
N THR A 156 -15.83 -12.79 -7.71
CA THR A 156 -14.44 -12.40 -7.93
C THR A 156 -13.45 -13.34 -7.24
N PRO A 157 -13.60 -13.72 -5.94
CA PRO A 157 -12.76 -14.75 -5.32
C PRO A 157 -12.77 -16.09 -6.07
N TYR A 158 -13.93 -16.57 -6.53
CA TYR A 158 -14.02 -17.77 -7.36
C TYR A 158 -13.23 -17.61 -8.67
N LEU A 159 -13.36 -16.49 -9.39
CA LEU A 159 -12.61 -16.25 -10.62
C LEU A 159 -11.10 -16.21 -10.35
N ILE A 160 -10.66 -15.54 -9.29
CA ILE A 160 -9.26 -15.50 -8.86
C ILE A 160 -8.76 -16.93 -8.55
N SER A 161 -9.57 -17.76 -7.90
CA SER A 161 -9.22 -19.16 -7.57
C SER A 161 -8.91 -20.01 -8.81
N ILE A 162 -9.64 -19.78 -9.92
CA ILE A 162 -9.38 -20.43 -11.22
C ILE A 162 -8.02 -20.01 -11.77
N PHE A 163 -7.72 -18.70 -11.78
CA PHE A 163 -6.43 -18.16 -12.25
C PHE A 163 -5.27 -18.55 -11.33
N ALA A 164 -5.53 -18.79 -10.05
CA ALA A 164 -4.55 -19.28 -9.07
C ALA A 164 -4.34 -20.80 -9.13
N PHE A 165 -5.01 -21.52 -10.06
CA PHE A 165 -4.97 -22.98 -10.18
C PHE A 165 -5.37 -23.73 -8.90
N ARG A 166 -6.21 -23.11 -8.05
CA ARG A 166 -6.77 -23.68 -6.83
C ARG A 166 -8.28 -23.41 -6.81
N PRO A 167 -9.05 -24.02 -7.71
CA PRO A 167 -10.46 -23.66 -7.92
C PRO A 167 -11.30 -23.97 -6.66
N ASP A 168 -11.91 -22.92 -6.10
CA ASP A 168 -12.84 -23.04 -4.97
C ASP A 168 -14.26 -22.74 -5.45
N ILE A 169 -15.08 -23.79 -5.53
CA ILE A 169 -16.47 -23.71 -5.99
C ILE A 169 -17.48 -23.63 -4.84
N THR A 170 -17.02 -23.63 -3.58
CA THR A 170 -17.87 -23.74 -2.39
C THR A 170 -18.98 -22.68 -2.38
N ALA A 171 -18.60 -21.43 -2.64
CA ALA A 171 -19.54 -20.32 -2.69
C ALA A 171 -20.47 -20.38 -3.92
N ILE A 172 -20.00 -20.89 -5.06
CA ILE A 172 -20.77 -20.99 -6.31
C ILE A 172 -21.84 -22.08 -6.22
N VAL A 173 -21.56 -23.18 -5.54
CA VAL A 173 -22.52 -24.28 -5.36
C VAL A 173 -23.75 -23.82 -4.57
N ALA A 174 -23.62 -22.82 -3.69
CA ALA A 174 -24.74 -22.24 -2.94
C ALA A 174 -25.59 -21.25 -3.77
N LEU A 175 -25.11 -20.78 -4.93
CA LEU A 175 -25.83 -19.75 -5.70
C LEU A 175 -27.08 -20.30 -6.41
N PRO A 176 -28.09 -19.44 -6.68
CA PRO A 176 -29.28 -19.80 -7.43
C PRO A 176 -28.96 -20.31 -8.85
N VAL A 177 -29.84 -21.16 -9.38
CA VAL A 177 -29.64 -21.81 -10.69
C VAL A 177 -29.46 -20.80 -11.82
N MET A 178 -30.16 -19.67 -11.81
CA MET A 178 -30.02 -18.65 -12.85
C MET A 178 -28.63 -18.01 -12.88
N VAL A 179 -28.01 -17.79 -11.72
CA VAL A 179 -26.63 -17.28 -11.62
C VAL A 179 -25.65 -18.33 -12.14
N LYS A 180 -25.86 -19.60 -11.78
CA LYS A 180 -25.07 -20.72 -12.29
C LYS A 180 -25.12 -20.82 -13.81
N ILE A 181 -26.32 -20.70 -14.41
CA ILE A 181 -26.47 -20.67 -15.87
C ILE A 181 -25.72 -19.49 -16.46
N HIS A 182 -25.83 -18.29 -15.87
CA HIS A 182 -25.13 -17.08 -16.33
C HIS A 182 -23.60 -17.26 -16.33
N ILE A 183 -23.04 -17.88 -15.30
CA ILE A 183 -21.61 -18.18 -15.19
C ILE A 183 -21.19 -19.19 -16.26
N VAL A 184 -21.94 -20.28 -16.42
CA VAL A 184 -21.65 -21.32 -17.42
C VAL A 184 -21.72 -20.74 -18.84
N SER A 185 -22.76 -19.98 -19.17
CA SER A 185 -22.88 -19.35 -20.49
C SER A 185 -21.79 -18.31 -20.74
N ALA A 186 -21.28 -17.63 -19.71
CA ALA A 186 -20.13 -16.72 -19.84
C ALA A 186 -18.87 -17.47 -20.25
N PHE A 187 -18.56 -18.62 -19.63
CA PHE A 187 -17.40 -19.42 -20.02
C PHE A 187 -17.56 -20.06 -21.40
N VAL A 188 -18.78 -20.46 -21.77
CA VAL A 188 -19.07 -20.90 -23.15
C VAL A 188 -18.80 -19.77 -24.15
N LEU A 189 -19.25 -18.53 -23.85
CA LEU A 189 -18.98 -17.35 -24.67
C LEU A 189 -17.48 -17.11 -24.84
N ILE A 190 -16.70 -17.23 -23.77
CA ILE A 190 -15.23 -17.06 -23.82
C ILE A 190 -14.59 -18.14 -24.68
N GLY A 191 -14.94 -19.41 -24.45
CA GLY A 191 -14.35 -20.55 -25.18
C GLY A 191 -14.68 -20.57 -26.67
N MET A 192 -15.80 -19.97 -27.08
CA MET A 192 -16.22 -19.91 -28.49
C MET A 192 -15.68 -18.70 -29.27
N ILE A 193 -15.02 -17.73 -28.63
CA ILE A 193 -14.43 -16.54 -29.28
C ILE A 193 -13.59 -16.89 -30.52
N PRO A 194 -12.59 -17.79 -30.44
CA PRO A 194 -11.72 -18.06 -31.59
C PRO A 194 -12.46 -18.73 -32.75
N TYR A 195 -13.57 -19.42 -32.50
CA TYR A 195 -14.31 -20.17 -33.52
C TYR A 195 -15.44 -19.38 -34.17
N THR A 196 -15.77 -18.20 -33.65
CA THR A 196 -16.92 -17.41 -34.09
C THR A 196 -16.52 -16.04 -34.60
N ARG A 197 -17.52 -15.24 -35.00
CA ARG A 197 -17.32 -13.84 -35.37
C ARG A 197 -16.87 -12.97 -34.19
N PHE A 198 -16.98 -13.43 -32.93
CA PHE A 198 -16.51 -12.67 -31.77
C PHE A 198 -15.03 -12.37 -31.77
N MET A 199 -14.23 -13.06 -32.57
CA MET A 199 -12.84 -12.70 -32.80
C MET A 199 -12.63 -11.21 -33.17
N HIS A 200 -13.63 -10.53 -33.76
CA HIS A 200 -13.57 -9.09 -34.04
C HIS A 200 -13.36 -8.23 -32.78
N PHE A 201 -13.82 -8.70 -31.61
CA PHE A 201 -13.60 -8.02 -30.33
C PHE A 201 -12.11 -7.90 -29.99
N LEU A 202 -11.29 -8.89 -30.36
CA LEU A 202 -9.85 -8.89 -30.07
C LEU A 202 -9.03 -7.99 -31.01
N VAL A 203 -9.63 -7.53 -32.12
CA VAL A 203 -8.95 -6.68 -33.13
C VAL A 203 -9.58 -5.29 -33.14
N TYR A 204 -9.76 -4.71 -31.95
CA TYR A 204 -10.28 -3.36 -31.82
C TYR A 204 -9.23 -2.35 -32.32
N PRO A 205 -9.60 -1.38 -33.19
CA PRO A 205 -8.63 -0.53 -33.88
C PRO A 205 -8.14 0.63 -32.99
N PHE A 206 -7.65 0.36 -31.78
CA PHE A 206 -7.09 1.40 -30.89
C PHE A 206 -5.95 2.19 -31.54
N VAL A 207 -5.15 1.52 -32.38
CA VAL A 207 -4.06 2.13 -33.13
C VAL A 207 -4.56 3.23 -34.08
N TYR A 208 -5.81 3.15 -34.56
CA TYR A 208 -6.37 4.14 -35.48
C TYR A 208 -6.42 5.55 -34.86
N LEU A 209 -6.59 5.67 -33.54
CA LEU A 209 -6.63 6.96 -32.84
C LEU A 209 -5.31 7.75 -32.94
N TRP A 210 -4.18 7.06 -33.14
CA TRP A 210 -2.85 7.67 -33.26
C TRP A 210 -2.16 7.35 -34.60
N ARG A 211 -2.87 6.70 -35.53
CA ARG A 211 -2.33 6.35 -36.83
C ARG A 211 -2.40 7.57 -37.76
N SER A 212 -1.30 7.89 -38.42
CA SER A 212 -1.28 8.91 -39.48
C SER A 212 -2.27 8.56 -40.61
N TYR A 213 -2.95 9.58 -41.16
CA TYR A 213 -3.97 9.40 -42.21
C TYR A 213 -3.45 8.62 -43.43
N GLN A 214 -2.21 8.88 -43.86
CA GLN A 214 -1.57 8.17 -44.96
C GLN A 214 -0.61 7.10 -44.42
N VAL A 215 -0.75 5.87 -44.91
CA VAL A 215 0.22 4.80 -44.68
C VAL A 215 0.78 4.34 -46.02
N VAL A 216 2.07 4.61 -46.20
CA VAL A 216 2.81 4.21 -47.40
C VAL A 216 3.53 2.89 -47.08
N ILE A 217 3.17 1.83 -47.81
CA ILE A 217 3.85 0.53 -47.74
C ILE A 217 4.90 0.49 -48.85
N TRP A 218 6.18 0.55 -48.47
CA TRP A 218 7.29 0.54 -49.42
C TRP A 218 7.64 -0.90 -49.83
N ASN A 219 7.66 -1.20 -51.14
CA ASN A 219 8.03 -2.52 -51.68
C ASN A 219 9.55 -2.71 -51.93
N ARG A 220 10.41 -1.83 -51.40
CA ARG A 220 11.88 -1.98 -51.53
C ARG A 220 12.46 -2.68 -50.31
N LEU A 221 13.23 -3.76 -50.53
CA LEU A 221 14.10 -4.35 -49.51
C LEU A 221 15.08 -3.27 -49.01
N SER A 222 14.81 -2.71 -47.84
CA SER A 222 15.63 -1.66 -47.25
C SER A 222 17.00 -2.23 -46.85
N ARG A 223 18.05 -1.80 -47.55
CA ARG A 223 19.45 -2.00 -47.16
C ARG A 223 19.68 -1.12 -45.92
N SER A 224 19.81 -1.77 -44.77
CA SER A 224 19.99 -1.16 -43.45
C SER A 224 21.08 -0.08 -43.46
N ARG A 225 20.70 1.17 -43.21
CA ARG A 225 21.64 2.26 -42.90
C ARG A 225 22.21 2.01 -41.50
N HIS A 226 23.51 1.76 -41.47
CA HIS A 226 24.33 1.77 -40.25
C HIS A 226 24.42 3.20 -39.71
N LEU A 227 24.23 3.37 -38.39
CA LEU A 227 24.79 4.47 -37.61
C LEU A 227 25.46 3.89 -36.36
N PRO A 228 26.56 4.50 -35.88
CA PRO A 228 27.64 3.78 -35.22
C PRO A 228 27.38 3.52 -33.73
N SER A 229 27.87 2.36 -33.31
CA SER A 229 27.72 1.71 -32.00
C SER A 229 28.47 2.35 -30.82
N LEU A 230 28.87 3.63 -30.90
CA LEU A 230 29.77 4.24 -29.91
C LEU A 230 29.06 4.73 -28.63
N LEU A 231 27.75 5.00 -28.69
CA LEU A 231 26.97 5.45 -27.52
C LEU A 231 26.49 4.29 -26.61
N LEU A 232 26.53 3.04 -27.10
CA LEU A 232 26.04 1.88 -26.37
C LEU A 232 27.13 1.20 -25.50
N ILE A 233 28.41 1.46 -25.79
CA ILE A 233 29.53 0.86 -25.05
C ILE A 233 29.85 1.66 -23.77
N ALA A 234 29.61 2.98 -23.76
CA ALA A 234 29.81 3.83 -22.58
C ALA A 234 28.79 3.57 -21.44
N LEU A 235 27.64 2.97 -21.75
CA LEU A 235 26.58 2.64 -20.78
C LEU A 235 26.69 1.23 -20.19
N LEU A 236 27.55 0.38 -20.77
CA LEU A 236 27.75 -1.01 -20.31
C LEU A 236 28.92 -1.17 -19.33
N SER A 237 29.77 -0.14 -19.17
CA SER A 237 30.89 -0.13 -18.23
C SER A 237 30.52 0.32 -16.80
N SER A 238 29.25 0.61 -16.51
CA SER A 238 28.78 0.98 -15.17
C SER A 238 28.11 -0.15 -14.38
N VAL A 239 28.11 -1.39 -14.91
CA VAL A 239 27.64 -2.58 -14.18
C VAL A 239 28.85 -3.31 -13.58
N ALA A 240 29.52 -2.66 -12.63
CA ALA A 240 30.40 -3.34 -11.68
C ALA A 240 29.67 -3.43 -10.33
N LEU A 241 29.66 -4.65 -9.77
CA LEU A 241 29.04 -5.04 -8.51
C LEU A 241 29.36 -4.07 -7.36
N PRO A 242 28.41 -3.80 -6.43
CA PRO A 242 28.79 -3.35 -5.10
C PRO A 242 29.02 -4.59 -4.22
N ALA A 243 30.22 -5.15 -4.30
CA ALA A 243 30.80 -5.82 -3.16
C ALA A 243 31.40 -4.73 -2.25
N CYS A 244 30.97 -4.72 -0.99
CA CYS A 244 31.61 -4.13 0.18
C CYS A 244 32.64 -3.01 -0.05
N THR A 245 32.26 -1.77 0.28
CA THR A 245 33.16 -0.86 1.01
C THR A 245 32.32 0.06 1.90
N ASN A 246 32.37 -0.21 3.20
CA ASN A 246 32.24 0.81 4.24
C ASN A 246 33.39 1.82 4.04
N ALA A 247 33.07 2.99 3.52
CA ALA A 247 33.87 4.20 3.69
C ALA A 247 33.02 5.39 3.23
N ILE A 248 32.07 5.80 4.08
CA ILE A 248 31.52 7.15 3.99
C ILE A 248 32.66 8.05 4.47
N HIS A 249 33.34 8.70 3.53
CA HIS A 249 34.07 9.92 3.81
C HIS A 249 33.06 10.91 4.40
N ALA A 250 33.41 11.47 5.56
CA ALA A 250 32.73 12.62 6.13
C ALA A 250 32.70 13.73 5.07
N ASP A 251 31.52 14.00 4.53
CA ASP A 251 31.26 15.14 3.67
C ASP A 251 30.69 16.24 4.58
N ASP A 252 31.34 17.39 4.57
CA ASP A 252 31.07 18.59 5.38
C ASP A 252 29.76 19.29 4.97
N SER A 253 28.69 18.54 4.73
CA SER A 253 27.42 19.08 4.27
C SER A 253 26.53 19.45 5.45
N VAL A 254 26.84 20.57 6.10
CA VAL A 254 25.87 21.35 6.87
C VAL A 254 25.59 22.65 6.12
N ILE A 255 24.32 23.06 6.16
CA ILE A 255 23.71 24.29 5.60
C ILE A 255 23.05 24.08 4.23
N GLY A 256 21.73 23.89 4.29
CA GLY A 256 20.84 24.09 3.15
C GLY A 256 20.91 25.53 2.68
N LYS A 257 21.39 25.75 1.46
CA LYS A 257 21.43 27.05 0.80
C LYS A 257 20.02 27.50 0.45
N SER A 258 19.45 28.36 1.28
CA SER A 258 18.43 29.33 0.89
C SER A 258 19.14 30.55 0.29
N GLY A 259 18.62 31.10 -0.82
CA GLY A 259 19.31 32.07 -1.66
C GLY A 259 19.60 33.42 -0.98
N THR A 260 20.86 33.62 -0.60
CA THR A 260 21.72 34.83 -0.62
C THR A 260 22.99 34.47 0.15
N ALA A 261 24.16 34.99 -0.22
CA ALA A 261 25.37 34.69 0.54
C ALA A 261 25.20 35.24 1.98
N PRO A 262 25.47 34.45 3.04
CA PRO A 262 25.35 34.92 4.41
C PRO A 262 26.27 36.13 4.64
N SER A 263 25.81 37.12 5.40
CA SER A 263 26.60 38.31 5.72
C SER A 263 27.86 37.91 6.52
N GLU A 264 28.91 38.73 6.45
CA GLU A 264 30.16 38.46 7.18
C GLU A 264 29.93 38.31 8.70
N GLU A 265 28.98 39.07 9.25
CA GLU A 265 28.55 39.00 10.65
C GLU A 265 27.94 37.64 11.00
N ILE A 266 27.10 37.08 10.13
CA ILE A 266 26.53 35.74 10.31
C ILE A 266 27.62 34.68 10.29
N ILE A 267 28.59 34.79 9.37
CA ILE A 267 29.71 33.84 9.27
C ILE A 267 30.56 33.89 10.54
N ARG A 268 30.84 35.09 11.06
CA ARG A 268 31.55 35.26 12.34
C ARG A 268 30.75 34.66 13.50
N GLY A 269 29.44 34.90 13.56
CA GLY A 269 28.53 34.30 14.54
C GLY A 269 28.51 32.77 14.48
N GLN A 270 28.48 32.20 13.28
CA GLN A 270 28.59 30.76 13.05
C GLN A 270 29.90 30.22 13.59
N ARG A 271 31.03 30.85 13.26
CA ARG A 271 32.35 30.39 13.73
C ARG A 271 32.44 30.41 15.25
N LEU A 272 31.88 31.43 15.91
CA LEU A 272 31.79 31.50 17.37
C LEU A 272 30.92 30.38 17.93
N PHE A 273 29.75 30.12 17.32
CA PHE A 273 28.84 29.04 17.73
C PHE A 273 29.50 27.64 17.70
N TYR A 274 30.34 27.39 16.70
CA TYR A 274 31.09 26.13 16.54
C TYR A 274 32.46 26.12 17.24
N GLY A 275 32.86 27.21 17.90
CA GLY A 275 34.15 27.30 18.59
C GLY A 275 35.37 27.33 17.67
N LEU A 276 35.23 27.86 16.44
CA LEU A 276 36.26 27.90 15.40
C LEU A 276 37.10 29.19 15.40
N VAL A 277 36.96 30.03 16.43
CA VAL A 277 37.61 31.34 16.54
C VAL A 277 38.82 31.32 17.48
N TYR A 278 38.75 30.57 18.58
CA TYR A 278 39.80 30.49 19.60
C TYR A 278 40.43 29.08 19.64
N PRO A 279 41.39 28.77 18.75
CA PRO A 279 42.05 27.48 18.74
C PRO A 279 42.87 27.28 20.03
N GLY A 280 42.53 26.26 20.83
CA GLY A 280 43.19 25.93 22.09
C GLY A 280 42.47 26.39 23.36
N ASP A 281 41.30 27.02 23.23
CA ASP A 281 40.42 27.28 24.37
C ASP A 281 39.72 25.98 24.81
N GLU A 282 39.77 25.66 26.10
CA GLU A 282 39.08 24.49 26.70
C GLU A 282 37.58 24.77 26.94
N SER A 283 37.08 25.96 26.59
CA SER A 283 35.66 26.30 26.68
C SER A 283 34.80 25.42 25.77
N LYS A 284 33.67 24.93 26.30
CA LYS A 284 32.71 24.14 25.50
C LYS A 284 31.94 25.09 24.59
N ASN A 285 32.06 24.91 23.28
CA ASN A 285 31.28 25.67 22.30
C ASN A 285 29.82 25.21 22.23
N CYS A 286 28.96 26.04 21.61
CA CYS A 286 27.53 25.78 21.52
C CYS A 286 27.22 24.50 20.73
N ALA A 287 27.92 24.25 19.61
CA ALA A 287 27.73 23.06 18.77
C ALA A 287 28.17 21.74 19.43
N GLY A 288 29.08 21.78 20.40
CA GLY A 288 29.50 20.62 21.19
C GLY A 288 28.50 20.24 22.29
N CYS A 289 27.61 21.16 22.64
CA CYS A 289 26.56 20.96 23.63
C CYS A 289 25.15 20.83 23.00
N HIS A 290 24.95 21.36 21.80
CA HIS A 290 23.68 21.39 21.09
C HIS A 290 23.75 20.62 19.77
N ASN A 291 22.69 19.87 19.48
CA ASN A 291 22.59 19.18 18.21
C ASN A 291 22.36 20.19 17.08
N THR A 292 23.30 20.23 16.14
CA THR A 292 23.26 21.09 14.94
C THR A 292 23.03 20.32 13.65
N ALA A 293 23.03 18.99 13.70
CA ALA A 293 22.90 18.12 12.55
C ALA A 293 21.71 17.18 12.68
N VAL A 294 21.28 16.66 11.55
CA VAL A 294 20.23 15.66 11.50
C VAL A 294 20.83 14.31 11.91
N THR A 295 20.32 13.68 12.97
CA THR A 295 20.85 12.41 13.50
C THR A 295 19.79 11.32 13.52
N ASP A 296 20.09 10.14 12.96
CA ASP A 296 19.20 8.96 12.99
C ASP A 296 19.23 8.19 14.32
N THR A 297 20.24 8.46 15.15
CA THR A 297 20.39 7.89 16.47
C THR A 297 19.80 8.81 17.55
N LEU A 298 19.46 8.24 18.69
CA LEU A 298 18.94 8.99 19.83
C LEU A 298 19.99 10.01 20.31
N ASN A 299 19.82 11.27 19.93
CA ASN A 299 20.68 12.37 20.35
C ASN A 299 20.14 13.02 21.64
N TRP A 300 20.94 13.03 22.69
CA TRP A 300 20.59 13.60 23.99
C TRP A 300 20.92 15.10 24.12
N TYR A 301 21.66 15.66 23.17
CA TYR A 301 21.94 17.09 23.11
C TYR A 301 20.69 17.87 22.69
N PRO A 302 20.42 19.03 23.30
CA PRO A 302 19.28 19.86 22.94
C PRO A 302 19.39 20.34 21.50
N ASP A 303 18.27 20.38 20.80
CA ASP A 303 18.20 20.83 19.41
C ASP A 303 18.51 22.34 19.31
N ALA A 304 19.59 22.68 18.61
CA ALA A 304 20.04 24.06 18.41
C ALA A 304 18.99 24.90 17.68
N VAL A 305 18.30 24.34 16.67
CA VAL A 305 17.24 25.02 15.91
C VAL A 305 16.01 25.26 16.77
N ALA A 306 15.63 24.31 17.63
CA ALA A 306 14.50 24.47 18.55
C ALA A 306 14.77 25.57 19.59
N ILE A 307 16.00 25.63 20.13
CA ILE A 307 16.43 26.69 21.04
C ILE A 307 16.44 28.03 20.31
N SER A 308 17.04 28.09 19.12
CA SER A 308 17.02 29.29 18.27
C SER A 308 15.62 29.82 18.03
N ARG A 309 14.63 28.95 17.77
CA ARG A 309 13.21 29.37 17.63
C ARG A 309 12.64 29.94 18.93
N LYS A 310 12.96 29.37 20.08
CA LYS A 310 12.52 29.88 21.39
C LYS A 310 13.14 31.24 21.73
N TYR A 311 14.34 31.52 21.23
CA TYR A 311 15.06 32.78 21.43
C TYR A 311 14.88 33.80 20.31
N LYS A 312 14.09 33.48 19.28
CA LYS A 312 13.86 34.36 18.13
C LYS A 312 13.28 35.71 18.53
N SER A 313 12.38 35.75 19.51
CA SER A 313 11.75 36.98 20.00
C SER A 313 12.50 37.65 21.15
N LYS A 314 13.65 37.11 21.58
CA LYS A 314 14.46 37.63 22.69
C LYS A 314 15.65 38.42 22.17
N SER A 315 16.15 39.36 22.98
CA SER A 315 17.28 40.21 22.59
C SER A 315 18.64 39.52 22.77
N ALA A 316 19.73 40.14 22.32
CA ALA A 316 21.09 39.63 22.55
C ALA A 316 21.47 39.73 24.04
N GLU A 317 20.96 40.75 24.74
CA GLU A 317 21.15 40.93 26.18
C GLU A 317 20.47 39.80 26.97
N ASP A 318 19.26 39.39 26.57
CA ASP A 318 18.56 38.25 27.17
C ASP A 318 19.35 36.94 27.00
N LEU A 319 20.01 36.77 25.85
CA LEU A 319 20.88 35.61 25.59
C LEU A 319 22.15 35.70 26.46
N GLY A 320 22.76 36.88 26.53
CA GLY A 320 23.96 37.14 27.34
C GLY A 320 23.75 36.88 28.82
N ALA A 321 22.60 37.28 29.37
CA ALA A 321 22.23 36.98 30.75
C ALA A 321 22.27 35.48 31.06
N ILE A 322 21.86 34.63 30.11
CA ILE A 322 21.78 33.18 30.33
C ILE A 322 23.13 32.50 30.11
N LEU A 323 23.92 32.99 29.16
CA LEU A 323 25.25 32.45 28.87
C LEU A 323 26.25 32.81 29.97
N LEU A 324 26.25 34.07 30.43
CA LEU A 324 27.22 34.61 31.38
C LEU A 324 26.78 34.48 32.85
N THR A 325 25.46 34.44 33.13
CA THR A 325 24.91 34.21 34.48
C THR A 325 24.02 32.97 34.55
N PRO A 326 24.58 31.77 34.32
CA PRO A 326 23.81 30.51 34.31
C PRO A 326 23.27 30.18 35.70
N THR A 327 21.99 29.78 35.77
CA THR A 327 21.34 29.32 37.00
C THR A 327 21.34 27.78 37.09
N GLY A 328 21.67 27.25 38.27
CA GLY A 328 21.65 25.80 38.56
C GLY A 328 23.01 25.09 38.43
N LYS A 329 23.24 24.06 39.27
CA LYS A 329 24.55 23.39 39.44
C LYS A 329 25.21 22.94 38.13
N MET A 330 24.46 22.31 37.22
CA MET A 330 25.01 21.79 35.96
C MET A 330 25.32 22.90 34.95
N MET A 331 24.44 23.91 34.83
CA MET A 331 24.65 25.02 33.89
C MET A 331 25.83 25.88 34.31
N THR A 332 25.97 26.17 35.62
CA THR A 332 27.14 26.88 36.16
C THR A 332 28.45 26.10 35.93
N GLN A 333 28.41 24.77 35.98
CA GLN A 333 29.58 23.95 35.70
C GLN A 333 29.93 23.90 34.21
N VAL A 334 28.95 23.78 33.32
CA VAL A 334 29.17 23.69 31.87
C VAL A 334 29.58 25.03 31.27
N HIS A 335 29.09 26.15 31.82
CA HIS A 335 29.40 27.50 31.34
C HIS A 335 30.60 28.16 32.06
N LYS A 336 31.22 27.48 33.03
CA LYS A 336 32.28 28.02 33.90
C LYS A 336 33.44 28.69 33.14
N ASN A 337 33.74 28.19 31.94
CA ASN A 337 34.87 28.64 31.11
C ASN A 337 34.42 29.42 29.86
N ILE A 338 33.11 29.69 29.69
CA ILE A 338 32.63 30.45 28.54
C ILE A 338 32.92 31.93 28.80
N ARG A 339 33.76 32.53 27.96
CA ARG A 339 34.08 33.96 27.98
C ARG A 339 33.70 34.55 26.62
N LEU A 340 32.58 35.24 26.58
CA LEU A 340 32.05 35.89 25.38
C LEU A 340 31.85 37.38 25.70
N SER A 341 32.28 38.24 24.79
CA SER A 341 31.96 39.68 24.81
C SER A 341 30.52 39.93 24.31
N ASP A 342 29.97 41.10 24.63
CA ASP A 342 28.62 41.49 24.19
C ASP A 342 28.49 41.52 22.65
N GLU A 343 29.57 41.89 21.96
CA GLU A 343 29.64 41.86 20.50
C GLU A 343 29.58 40.41 19.97
N GLU A 344 30.32 39.48 20.58
CA GLU A 344 30.29 38.06 20.20
C GLU A 344 28.93 37.41 20.47
N ILE A 345 28.27 37.78 21.57
CA ILE A 345 26.90 37.32 21.88
C ILE A 345 25.92 37.83 20.82
N THR A 346 26.08 39.07 20.38
CA THR A 346 25.25 39.65 19.30
C THR A 346 25.45 38.90 17.98
N LEU A 347 26.69 38.56 17.63
CA LEU A 347 26.99 37.76 16.43
C LEU A 347 26.43 36.33 16.53
N ILE A 348 26.57 35.67 17.69
CA ILE A 348 25.97 34.35 17.95
C ILE A 348 24.45 34.42 17.84
N LYS A 349 23.81 35.47 18.38
CA LYS A 349 22.36 35.68 18.27
C LYS A 349 21.92 35.86 16.82
N GLY A 350 22.66 36.63 16.02
CA GLY A 350 22.41 36.78 14.59
C GLY A 350 22.43 35.44 13.85
N TYR A 351 23.43 34.60 14.14
CA TYR A 351 23.48 33.23 13.59
C TYR A 351 22.33 32.35 14.10
N MET A 352 21.96 32.44 15.38
CA MET A 352 20.81 31.70 15.94
C MET A 352 19.50 32.08 15.25
N ASP A 353 19.29 33.34 14.90
CA ASP A 353 18.07 33.79 14.21
C ASP A 353 17.97 33.23 12.79
N GLU A 354 19.09 33.14 12.06
CA GLU A 354 19.13 32.42 10.78
C GLU A 354 18.88 30.93 10.98
N LEU A 355 19.53 30.32 11.97
CA LEU A 355 19.36 28.91 12.33
C LEU A 355 17.89 28.60 12.67
N SER A 356 17.14 29.55 13.24
CA SER A 356 15.70 29.42 13.54
C SER A 356 14.83 29.18 12.31
N GLY A 357 15.28 29.60 11.12
CA GLY A 357 14.61 29.40 9.84
C GLY A 357 14.91 28.05 9.19
N THR A 358 15.87 27.29 9.74
CA THR A 358 16.25 25.97 9.24
C THR A 358 15.47 24.85 9.93
N SER A 359 15.62 23.61 9.45
CA SER A 359 14.96 22.44 10.02
C SER A 359 15.93 21.26 10.07
N LEU A 360 16.09 20.65 11.25
CA LEU A 360 16.85 19.41 11.43
C LEU A 360 15.97 18.15 11.25
N ILE A 361 14.84 18.29 10.55
CA ILE A 361 14.01 17.14 10.20
C ILE A 361 14.74 16.33 9.13
N GLN A 362 14.83 15.01 9.34
CA GLN A 362 15.38 14.08 8.35
C GLN A 362 14.73 14.31 6.98
N PRO A 363 15.50 14.64 5.92
CA PRO A 363 14.95 14.65 4.58
C PRO A 363 14.43 13.25 4.30
N LYS A 364 13.18 13.17 3.81
CA LYS A 364 12.57 11.89 3.43
C LYS A 364 13.53 11.20 2.46
N GLN A 365 14.02 10.01 2.83
CA GLN A 365 14.96 9.24 2.01
C GLN A 365 14.45 9.22 0.56
N ALA A 366 15.33 9.57 -0.38
CA ALA A 366 14.99 9.54 -1.78
C ALA A 366 14.45 8.14 -2.10
N PRO A 367 13.30 8.01 -2.77
CA PRO A 367 12.70 6.70 -3.01
C PRO A 367 13.48 6.02 -4.14
N ILE A 368 14.71 5.55 -3.85
CA ILE A 368 15.62 4.91 -4.80
C ILE A 368 14.92 3.76 -5.50
N ASN A 369 14.12 2.99 -4.76
CA ASN A 369 13.30 1.91 -5.31
C ASN A 369 12.24 2.39 -6.30
N LEU A 370 11.65 3.58 -6.10
CA LEU A 370 10.71 4.18 -7.04
C LEU A 370 11.43 4.64 -8.31
N VAL A 371 12.61 5.25 -8.18
CA VAL A 371 13.42 5.68 -9.33
C VAL A 371 13.84 4.47 -10.17
N LEU A 372 14.36 3.41 -9.53
CA LEU A 372 14.72 2.16 -10.20
C LEU A 372 13.51 1.48 -10.83
N PHE A 373 12.34 1.51 -10.18
CA PHE A 373 11.08 1.00 -10.74
C PHE A 373 10.64 1.78 -11.98
N ILE A 374 10.75 3.12 -11.97
CA ILE A 374 10.44 3.96 -13.13
C ILE A 374 11.40 3.66 -14.28
N ILE A 375 12.71 3.58 -14.00
CA ILE A 375 13.73 3.25 -15.01
C ILE A 375 13.47 1.86 -15.60
N ALA A 376 13.23 0.84 -14.77
CA ALA A 376 12.91 -0.51 -15.23
C ALA A 376 11.62 -0.55 -16.07
N SER A 377 10.60 0.20 -15.66
CA SER A 377 9.33 0.32 -16.40
C SER A 377 9.53 1.00 -17.76
N LEU A 378 10.33 2.07 -17.83
CA LEU A 378 10.68 2.74 -19.08
C LEU A 378 11.48 1.81 -20.00
N LEU A 379 12.47 1.08 -19.47
CA LEU A 379 13.25 0.10 -20.23
C LEU A 379 12.38 -1.06 -20.76
N PHE A 380 11.46 -1.57 -19.93
CA PHE A 380 10.49 -2.58 -20.32
C PHE A 380 9.62 -2.07 -21.48
N LEU A 381 9.12 -0.84 -21.38
CA LEU A 381 8.23 -0.24 -22.37
C LEU A 381 8.97 0.06 -23.69
N VAL A 382 10.19 0.62 -23.62
CA VAL A 382 11.05 0.85 -24.79
C VAL A 382 11.39 -0.46 -25.48
N SER A 383 11.74 -1.51 -24.74
CA SER A 383 12.07 -2.82 -25.31
C SER A 383 10.85 -3.53 -25.90
N ALA A 384 9.68 -3.39 -25.29
CA ALA A 384 8.41 -3.90 -25.84
C ALA A 384 8.02 -3.18 -27.14
N VAL A 385 8.11 -1.85 -27.15
CA VAL A 385 7.89 -1.03 -28.36
C VAL A 385 8.89 -1.38 -29.45
N ASP A 386 10.15 -1.63 -29.09
CA ASP A 386 11.14 -2.04 -30.07
C ASP A 386 10.88 -3.42 -30.66
N LEU A 387 10.50 -4.39 -29.83
CA LEU A 387 10.20 -5.74 -30.29
C LEU A 387 8.96 -5.78 -31.21
N ILE A 388 7.94 -4.97 -30.91
CA ILE A 388 6.63 -5.01 -31.58
C ILE A 388 6.58 -4.04 -32.77
N ILE A 389 7.05 -2.80 -32.59
CA ILE A 389 6.82 -1.68 -33.50
C ILE A 389 8.09 -1.30 -34.26
N THR A 390 9.11 -0.78 -33.57
CA THR A 390 10.24 -0.11 -34.26
C THR A 390 11.28 -1.07 -34.83
N LYS A 391 11.42 -2.28 -34.25
CA LYS A 391 12.38 -3.34 -34.65
C LYS A 391 13.79 -2.80 -34.91
N ARG A 392 14.21 -1.80 -34.12
CA ARG A 392 15.46 -1.05 -34.29
C ARG A 392 16.65 -1.83 -33.73
N ILE A 393 16.46 -2.65 -32.70
CA ILE A 393 17.52 -3.48 -32.11
C ILE A 393 17.76 -4.73 -32.96
N ARG A 394 18.95 -4.79 -33.58
CA ARG A 394 19.31 -5.82 -34.57
C ARG A 394 19.46 -7.23 -33.97
N LYS A 395 19.97 -7.34 -32.73
CA LYS A 395 20.06 -8.62 -32.02
C LYS A 395 18.70 -8.96 -31.41
N ARG A 396 17.94 -9.82 -32.08
CA ARG A 396 16.58 -10.21 -31.66
C ARG A 396 16.49 -10.82 -30.25
N TRP A 397 17.60 -11.30 -29.69
CA TRP A 397 17.70 -11.83 -28.33
C TRP A 397 17.80 -10.74 -27.24
N VAL A 398 18.21 -9.52 -27.58
CA VAL A 398 18.42 -8.45 -26.59
C VAL A 398 17.10 -7.96 -26.00
N ASN A 399 16.08 -7.77 -26.84
CA ASN A 399 14.75 -7.37 -26.38
C ASN A 399 14.10 -8.37 -25.40
N PRO A 400 14.04 -9.69 -25.69
CA PRO A 400 13.49 -10.63 -24.72
C PRO A 400 14.32 -10.73 -23.44
N ILE A 401 15.64 -10.53 -23.48
CA ILE A 401 16.48 -10.46 -22.27
C ILE A 401 16.11 -9.23 -21.42
N ILE A 402 16.04 -8.03 -22.01
CA ILE A 402 15.67 -6.81 -21.30
C ILE A 402 14.26 -6.94 -20.72
N LEU A 403 13.29 -7.43 -21.50
CA LEU A 403 11.92 -7.67 -21.04
C LEU A 403 11.85 -8.67 -19.89
N SER A 404 12.65 -9.74 -19.93
CA SER A 404 12.66 -10.75 -18.87
C SER A 404 13.26 -10.19 -17.58
N VAL A 405 14.40 -9.48 -17.67
CA VAL A 405 15.08 -8.90 -16.50
C VAL A 405 14.27 -7.77 -15.88
N THR A 406 13.81 -6.82 -16.68
CA THR A 406 12.99 -5.70 -16.19
C THR A 406 11.60 -6.17 -15.74
N GLY A 407 10.99 -7.14 -16.44
CA GLY A 407 9.73 -7.76 -16.03
C GLY A 407 9.85 -8.48 -14.69
N LEU A 408 10.89 -9.31 -14.50
CA LEU A 408 11.14 -9.99 -13.21
C LEU A 408 11.35 -8.97 -12.09
N TYR A 409 12.16 -7.93 -12.32
CA TYR A 409 12.39 -6.87 -11.34
C TYR A 409 11.09 -6.15 -10.97
N ILE A 410 10.28 -5.73 -11.95
CA ILE A 410 8.98 -5.09 -11.74
C ILE A 410 8.06 -6.02 -10.95
N THR A 411 7.96 -7.30 -11.30
CA THR A 411 7.14 -8.27 -10.58
C THR A 411 7.59 -8.45 -9.13
N VAL A 412 8.89 -8.61 -8.88
CA VAL A 412 9.43 -8.72 -7.51
C VAL A 412 9.11 -7.47 -6.70
N VAL A 413 9.36 -6.28 -7.27
CA VAL A 413 9.04 -5.01 -6.60
C VAL A 413 7.55 -4.90 -6.31
N LEU A 414 6.67 -5.22 -7.26
CA LEU A 414 5.22 -5.18 -7.05
C LEU A 414 4.76 -6.17 -5.98
N VAL A 415 5.26 -7.41 -6.00
CA VAL A 415 4.90 -8.45 -5.01
C VAL A 415 5.38 -8.04 -3.62
N VAL A 416 6.63 -7.60 -3.47
CA VAL A 416 7.18 -7.17 -2.18
C VAL A 416 6.40 -5.97 -1.64
N ASN A 417 6.14 -4.94 -2.47
CA ASN A 417 5.38 -3.77 -2.04
C ASN A 417 3.91 -4.11 -1.75
N ALA A 418 3.29 -5.02 -2.50
CA ALA A 418 1.93 -5.47 -2.21
C ALA A 418 1.84 -6.24 -0.89
N ILE A 419 2.83 -7.10 -0.59
CA ILE A 419 2.95 -7.81 0.68
C ILE A 419 3.20 -6.83 1.83
N ALA A 420 4.03 -5.81 1.61
CA ALA A 420 4.33 -4.78 2.61
C ALA A 420 3.22 -3.73 2.76
N LEU A 421 2.25 -3.67 1.83
CA LEU A 421 1.21 -2.67 1.85
C LEU A 421 0.36 -2.80 3.13
N GLY A 422 0.33 -1.73 3.92
CA GLY A 422 -0.38 -1.70 5.19
C GLY A 422 0.35 -2.40 6.35
N ARG A 423 1.61 -2.83 6.16
CA ARG A 423 2.47 -3.33 7.23
C ARG A 423 3.47 -2.26 7.65
N THR A 424 3.63 -2.08 8.96
CA THR A 424 4.46 -1.02 9.55
C THR A 424 5.53 -1.58 10.49
N THR A 425 5.97 -2.82 10.26
CA THR A 425 7.10 -3.41 11.00
C THR A 425 8.35 -2.55 10.90
N GLY A 426 9.01 -2.30 12.03
CA GLY A 426 10.17 -1.42 12.11
C GLY A 426 9.84 0.08 12.16
N TYR A 427 8.56 0.46 12.13
CA TYR A 427 8.16 1.86 12.28
C TYR A 427 8.55 2.40 13.67
N SER A 428 9.37 3.44 13.68
CA SER A 428 9.89 4.09 14.89
C SER A 428 10.04 5.61 14.64
N PRO A 429 8.93 6.36 14.64
CA PRO A 429 8.95 7.80 14.42
C PRO A 429 9.63 8.52 15.58
N ASP A 430 10.18 9.71 15.30
CA ASP A 430 10.62 10.59 16.38
C ASP A 430 9.43 11.11 17.18
N GLN A 431 9.61 11.26 18.49
CA GLN A 431 8.53 11.62 19.42
C GLN A 431 8.72 13.06 19.92
N PRO A 432 7.64 13.78 20.29
CA PRO A 432 7.74 15.15 20.80
C PRO A 432 8.64 15.28 22.04
N VAL A 433 8.64 14.24 22.87
CA VAL A 433 9.54 14.05 24.01
C VAL A 433 10.33 12.77 23.78
N LYS A 434 11.66 12.83 23.96
CA LYS A 434 12.56 11.68 23.80
C LYS A 434 12.46 10.72 24.99
N PHE A 435 11.30 10.07 25.12
CA PHE A 435 11.01 9.09 26.15
C PHE A 435 11.70 7.75 25.87
N SER A 436 12.35 7.18 26.89
CA SER A 436 13.07 5.91 26.81
C SER A 436 12.43 4.86 27.71
N HIS A 437 11.90 3.79 27.13
CA HIS A 437 11.41 2.64 27.89
C HIS A 437 12.56 1.89 28.58
N GLN A 438 13.76 1.92 27.99
CA GLN A 438 14.95 1.30 28.58
C GLN A 438 15.30 1.85 29.97
N ILE A 439 15.15 3.16 30.18
CA ILE A 439 15.44 3.77 31.47
C ILE A 439 14.33 3.43 32.47
N HIS A 440 13.07 3.57 32.06
CA HIS A 440 11.94 3.41 32.97
C HIS A 440 11.63 1.95 33.29
N ALA A 441 11.33 1.13 32.29
CA ALA A 441 10.97 -0.27 32.48
C ALA A 441 12.20 -1.18 32.68
N GLY A 442 13.32 -0.89 32.00
CA GLY A 442 14.53 -1.70 32.08
C GLY A 442 15.40 -1.41 33.30
N GLN A 443 15.99 -0.22 33.37
CA GLN A 443 16.97 0.14 34.40
C GLN A 443 16.33 0.40 35.76
N ASN A 444 15.21 1.14 35.78
CA ASN A 444 14.51 1.48 37.02
C ASN A 444 13.50 0.40 37.45
N GLY A 445 13.23 -0.59 36.60
CA GLY A 445 12.30 -1.68 36.90
C GLY A 445 10.84 -1.23 37.10
N THR A 446 10.42 -0.11 36.51
CA THR A 446 9.03 0.33 36.58
C THR A 446 8.13 -0.65 35.84
N ASP A 447 7.10 -1.16 36.54
CA ASP A 447 6.12 -2.09 35.98
C ASP A 447 5.36 -1.46 34.79
N CYS A 448 5.13 -2.24 33.73
CA CYS A 448 4.43 -1.78 32.52
C CYS A 448 3.02 -1.25 32.82
N ILE A 449 2.30 -1.89 33.74
CA ILE A 449 0.90 -1.56 34.09
C ILE A 449 0.83 -0.31 34.97
N TYR A 450 1.93 0.09 35.63
CA TYR A 450 1.96 1.35 36.35
C TYR A 450 1.66 2.54 35.43
N CYS A 451 2.27 2.56 34.24
CA CYS A 451 2.03 3.59 33.24
C CYS A 451 0.83 3.23 32.33
N HIS A 452 0.72 1.98 31.89
CA HIS A 452 -0.35 1.50 31.01
C HIS A 452 -1.49 0.84 31.80
N ASN A 453 -2.01 1.58 32.79
CA ASN A 453 -2.94 1.09 33.79
C ASN A 453 -4.31 0.65 33.26
N TYR A 454 -4.67 1.03 32.04
CA TYR A 454 -5.91 0.58 31.39
C TYR A 454 -5.79 -0.78 30.71
N ALA A 455 -4.57 -1.32 30.53
CA ALA A 455 -4.36 -2.60 29.85
C ALA A 455 -5.18 -3.75 30.47
N PRO A 456 -5.33 -3.87 31.80
CA PRO A 456 -6.12 -4.95 32.39
C PRO A 456 -7.64 -4.79 32.27
N TYR A 457 -8.15 -3.59 32.00
CA TYR A 457 -9.56 -3.25 32.18
C TYR A 457 -10.25 -2.73 30.91
N SER A 458 -9.50 -2.22 29.95
CA SER A 458 -10.03 -1.54 28.77
C SER A 458 -9.62 -2.24 27.47
N LYS A 459 -10.29 -1.87 26.38
CA LYS A 459 -9.89 -2.28 25.04
C LYS A 459 -8.53 -1.71 24.64
N SER A 460 -8.17 -0.54 25.17
CA SER A 460 -6.92 0.16 24.92
C SER A 460 -6.10 0.25 26.20
N ALA A 461 -4.81 -0.08 26.12
CA ALA A 461 -3.85 0.18 27.19
C ALA A 461 -3.67 1.69 27.48
N GLY A 462 -4.02 2.55 26.53
CA GLY A 462 -3.91 4.00 26.64
C GLY A 462 -2.47 4.51 26.61
N ILE A 463 -2.32 5.81 26.39
CA ILE A 463 -1.08 6.54 26.64
C ILE A 463 -1.23 7.17 28.04
N PRO A 464 -0.24 7.06 28.93
CA PRO A 464 -0.33 7.63 30.27
C PRO A 464 -0.57 9.14 30.19
N ALA A 465 -1.48 9.64 31.03
CA ALA A 465 -1.69 11.07 31.20
C ALA A 465 -0.48 11.72 31.91
N GLN A 466 -0.30 13.03 31.72
CA GLN A 466 0.85 13.77 32.23
C GLN A 466 0.99 13.69 33.76
N ASN A 467 -0.11 13.53 34.48
CA ASN A 467 -0.11 13.39 35.94
C ASN A 467 0.70 12.16 36.40
N ILE A 468 0.67 11.04 35.66
CA ILE A 468 1.48 9.85 35.97
C ILE A 468 2.97 10.20 35.89
N CYS A 469 3.38 10.98 34.89
CA CYS A 469 4.75 11.46 34.77
C CYS A 469 5.14 12.33 35.97
N MET A 470 4.22 13.19 36.43
CA MET A 470 4.49 14.11 37.54
C MET A 470 4.63 13.43 38.89
N ASN A 471 4.09 12.22 39.10
CA ASN A 471 4.29 11.45 40.35
C ASN A 471 5.78 11.32 40.72
N CYS A 472 6.65 11.19 39.73
CA CYS A 472 8.10 11.11 39.93
C CYS A 472 8.80 12.41 39.52
N HIS A 473 8.39 13.04 38.41
CA HIS A 473 9.08 14.21 37.86
C HIS A 473 8.86 15.52 38.61
N LEU A 474 8.00 15.53 39.64
CA LEU A 474 8.01 16.60 40.65
C LEU A 474 9.35 16.65 41.40
N LEU A 475 9.94 15.49 41.70
CA LEU A 475 11.20 15.34 42.42
C LEU A 475 12.39 15.13 41.48
N VAL A 476 12.21 14.32 40.43
CA VAL A 476 13.25 13.96 39.46
C VAL A 476 13.15 14.88 38.24
N ARG A 477 13.80 16.05 38.33
CA ARG A 477 13.78 17.07 37.26
C ARG A 477 14.98 17.01 36.30
N ASN A 478 15.93 16.10 36.53
CA ASN A 478 17.16 16.01 35.76
C ASN A 478 17.46 14.54 35.41
N GLY A 479 17.71 14.26 34.13
CA GLY A 479 18.09 12.94 33.64
C GLY A 479 19.60 12.84 33.37
N THR A 480 20.17 11.65 33.59
CA THR A 480 21.62 11.39 33.43
C THR A 480 22.16 11.68 32.03
N ARG A 481 21.33 11.50 30.99
CA ARG A 481 21.71 11.70 29.59
C ARG A 481 21.10 12.97 28.98
N SER A 482 19.81 13.23 29.22
CA SER A 482 19.06 14.36 28.66
C SER A 482 19.23 15.68 29.41
N GLY A 483 19.89 15.69 30.57
CA GLY A 483 19.78 16.82 31.49
C GLY A 483 18.32 17.10 31.89
N MET A 484 18.01 18.38 32.11
CA MET A 484 16.64 18.84 32.39
C MET A 484 15.79 19.02 31.12
N PHE A 485 16.38 18.99 29.92
CA PHE A 485 15.74 19.48 28.69
C PHE A 485 14.48 18.72 28.29
N GLU A 486 14.53 17.39 28.25
CA GLU A 486 13.39 16.57 27.85
C GLU A 486 12.32 16.50 28.96
N ILE A 487 12.74 16.49 30.23
CA ILE A 487 11.81 16.50 31.38
C ILE A 487 11.10 17.86 31.47
N ALA A 488 11.78 18.96 31.18
CA ALA A 488 11.19 20.29 31.17
C ALA A 488 10.02 20.40 30.18
N LYS A 489 10.07 19.73 29.03
CA LYS A 489 8.94 19.67 28.09
C LYS A 489 7.69 19.03 28.71
N VAL A 490 7.88 18.00 29.53
CA VAL A 490 6.78 17.31 30.24
C VAL A 490 6.20 18.21 31.33
N VAL A 491 7.08 18.88 32.09
CA VAL A 491 6.67 19.84 33.13
C VAL A 491 5.92 21.02 32.52
N GLU A 492 6.45 21.62 31.44
CA GLU A 492 5.81 22.72 30.71
C GLU A 492 4.43 22.31 30.16
N SER A 493 4.32 21.10 29.58
CA SER A 493 3.05 20.54 29.12
C SER A 493 2.04 20.38 30.25
N TYR A 494 2.49 19.94 31.44
CA TYR A 494 1.64 19.79 32.62
C TYR A 494 1.19 21.14 33.18
N GLU A 495 2.11 22.10 33.35
CA GLU A 495 1.82 23.44 33.87
C GLU A 495 0.92 24.24 32.92
N ALA A 496 1.13 24.12 31.61
CA ALA A 496 0.30 24.77 30.59
C ALA A 496 -1.04 24.04 30.34
N ASN A 497 -1.28 22.91 31.02
CA ASN A 497 -2.44 22.04 30.82
C ASN A 497 -2.69 21.68 29.34
N LYS A 498 -1.61 21.52 28.57
CA LYS A 498 -1.66 21.20 27.14
C LYS A 498 -1.13 19.78 26.93
N PRO A 499 -1.92 18.86 26.34
CA PRO A 499 -1.47 17.48 26.19
C PRO A 499 -0.30 17.33 25.21
N ILE A 500 0.56 16.33 25.46
CA ILE A 500 1.64 15.96 24.55
C ILE A 500 1.02 15.18 23.37
N GLU A 501 1.24 15.68 22.15
CA GLU A 501 0.72 15.09 20.93
C GLU A 501 1.61 13.93 20.45
N TRP A 502 1.52 12.78 21.14
CA TRP A 502 2.30 11.60 20.83
C TRP A 502 2.01 11.04 19.43
N ILE A 503 3.06 10.54 18.75
CA ILE A 503 2.91 9.86 17.47
C ILE A 503 2.68 8.37 17.73
N ARG A 504 1.49 7.89 17.39
CA ARG A 504 1.09 6.50 17.59
C ARG A 504 1.92 5.57 16.70
N VAL A 505 2.60 4.61 17.33
CA VAL A 505 3.44 3.62 16.63
C VAL A 505 2.65 2.36 16.26
N TYR A 506 1.88 1.81 17.20
CA TYR A 506 1.06 0.62 16.98
C TYR A 506 -0.35 1.02 16.55
N ASN A 507 -0.74 0.62 15.34
CA ASN A 507 -2.09 0.84 14.84
C ASN A 507 -2.68 -0.43 14.23
N ILE A 508 -3.97 -0.63 14.47
CA ILE A 508 -4.78 -1.69 13.86
C ILE A 508 -5.95 -1.02 13.11
N GLN A 509 -6.50 -1.70 12.11
CA GLN A 509 -7.57 -1.13 11.29
C GLN A 509 -8.85 -0.94 12.11
N GLU A 510 -9.63 0.12 11.81
CA GLU A 510 -10.80 0.52 12.62
C GLU A 510 -11.92 -0.52 12.67
N HIS A 511 -12.03 -1.38 11.66
CA HIS A 511 -13.02 -2.47 11.63
C HIS A 511 -12.62 -3.65 12.52
N VAL A 512 -11.39 -3.68 13.04
CA VAL A 512 -10.92 -4.74 13.94
C VAL A 512 -11.24 -4.37 15.37
N PHE A 513 -12.00 -5.21 16.03
CA PHE A 513 -12.21 -5.16 17.47
C PHE A 513 -11.09 -5.93 18.19
N PHE A 514 -10.23 -5.20 18.88
CA PHE A 514 -9.19 -5.75 19.75
C PHE A 514 -9.36 -5.19 21.16
N SER A 515 -9.21 -6.05 22.17
CA SER A 515 -9.32 -5.67 23.58
C SER A 515 -8.10 -6.09 24.38
N HIS A 516 -7.37 -5.14 24.99
CA HIS A 516 -6.25 -5.44 25.88
C HIS A 516 -6.71 -6.24 27.11
N ALA A 517 -7.82 -5.88 27.75
CA ALA A 517 -8.33 -6.59 28.93
C ALA A 517 -8.56 -8.09 28.69
N GLN A 518 -9.05 -8.45 27.50
CA GLN A 518 -9.27 -9.86 27.14
C GLN A 518 -7.95 -10.63 26.98
N HIS A 519 -6.91 -9.99 26.42
CA HIS A 519 -5.64 -10.66 26.12
C HIS A 519 -4.70 -10.67 27.33
N VAL A 520 -4.66 -9.59 28.10
CA VAL A 520 -3.80 -9.44 29.28
C VAL A 520 -4.43 -10.13 30.49
N THR A 521 -5.65 -9.72 30.89
CA THR A 521 -6.26 -10.22 32.14
C THR A 521 -6.84 -11.62 31.99
N ALA A 522 -7.65 -11.84 30.95
CA ALA A 522 -8.27 -13.15 30.74
C ALA A 522 -7.32 -14.14 30.05
N GLY A 523 -6.54 -13.67 29.08
CA GLY A 523 -5.59 -14.49 28.31
C GLY A 523 -4.26 -14.73 29.00
N GLY A 524 -3.87 -13.91 29.99
CA GLY A 524 -2.59 -14.03 30.68
C GLY A 524 -1.39 -13.91 29.74
N ILE A 525 -1.51 -13.13 28.65
CA ILE A 525 -0.44 -12.96 27.67
C ILE A 525 0.56 -11.94 28.20
N ASP A 526 1.84 -12.29 28.16
CA ASP A 526 2.91 -11.39 28.55
C ASP A 526 3.05 -10.23 27.55
N CYS A 527 3.30 -9.02 28.05
CA CYS A 527 3.44 -7.82 27.23
C CYS A 527 4.54 -7.98 26.15
N THR A 528 5.62 -8.71 26.45
CA THR A 528 6.76 -8.90 25.55
C THR A 528 6.44 -9.83 24.37
N GLU A 529 5.47 -10.74 24.52
CA GLU A 529 5.04 -11.61 23.41
C GLU A 529 4.40 -10.81 22.27
N CYS A 530 3.74 -9.69 22.59
CA CYS A 530 3.07 -8.83 21.62
C CYS A 530 3.91 -7.62 21.19
N HIS A 531 4.64 -7.00 22.12
CA HIS A 531 5.39 -5.76 21.84
C HIS A 531 6.91 -5.94 21.71
N GLY A 532 7.41 -7.16 21.91
CA GLY A 532 8.85 -7.45 21.99
C GLY A 532 9.47 -6.97 23.30
N GLU A 533 10.80 -6.96 23.37
CA GLU A 533 11.55 -6.57 24.56
C GLU A 533 11.57 -5.05 24.76
N VAL A 534 10.42 -4.47 25.13
CA VAL A 534 10.22 -3.02 25.28
C VAL A 534 11.13 -2.42 26.36
N ALA A 535 11.45 -3.19 27.41
CA ALA A 535 12.39 -2.78 28.45
C ALA A 535 13.83 -2.59 27.94
N GLY A 536 14.16 -3.08 26.74
CA GLY A 536 15.43 -2.80 26.06
C GLY A 536 15.37 -1.59 25.12
N MET A 537 14.19 -1.02 24.86
CA MET A 537 13.99 -0.03 23.79
C MET A 537 14.26 1.40 24.26
N THR A 538 15.26 2.04 23.67
CA THR A 538 15.52 3.48 23.85
C THR A 538 14.53 4.36 23.11
N ARG A 539 14.04 3.88 21.95
CA ARG A 539 12.92 4.45 21.20
C ARG A 539 11.97 3.31 20.85
N ILE A 540 10.67 3.53 21.03
CA ILE A 540 9.66 2.51 20.73
C ILE A 540 9.65 2.18 19.24
N VAL A 541 9.57 0.90 18.90
CA VAL A 541 9.49 0.40 17.53
C VAL A 541 8.36 -0.61 17.42
N GLN A 542 7.68 -0.63 16.28
CA GLN A 542 6.70 -1.68 15.99
C GLN A 542 7.44 -2.99 15.62
N VAL A 543 7.42 -3.97 16.53
CA VAL A 543 8.05 -5.28 16.31
C VAL A 543 7.17 -6.22 15.48
N PRO A 544 5.89 -6.49 15.84
CA PRO A 544 5.03 -7.36 15.04
C PRO A 544 4.48 -6.64 13.79
N ASP A 545 4.15 -7.42 12.76
CA ASP A 545 3.47 -6.89 11.57
C ASP A 545 1.97 -6.59 11.80
N LEU A 546 1.39 -7.11 12.90
CA LEU A 546 -0.03 -7.00 13.26
C LEU A 546 -0.99 -7.42 12.14
N SER A 547 -0.54 -8.32 11.26
CA SER A 547 -1.38 -8.84 10.19
C SER A 547 -2.45 -9.79 10.74
N MET A 548 -3.58 -9.94 10.04
CA MET A 548 -4.58 -10.95 10.41
C MET A 548 -3.97 -12.37 10.49
N ARG A 549 -2.97 -12.66 9.65
CA ARG A 549 -2.23 -13.93 9.72
C ARG A 549 -1.49 -14.09 11.05
N TRP A 550 -0.89 -13.02 11.59
CA TRP A 550 -0.25 -13.04 12.90
C TRP A 550 -1.26 -13.35 14.01
N CYS A 551 -2.44 -12.70 14.00
CA CYS A 551 -3.51 -12.97 14.95
C CYS A 551 -4.01 -14.43 14.88
N ILE A 552 -4.33 -14.93 13.68
CA ILE A 552 -4.85 -16.28 13.49
C ILE A 552 -3.82 -17.35 13.87
N ASN A 553 -2.55 -17.16 13.53
CA ASN A 553 -1.50 -18.11 13.91
C ASN A 553 -1.30 -18.18 15.43
N CYS A 554 -1.38 -17.03 16.12
CA CYS A 554 -1.39 -17.01 17.58
C CYS A 554 -2.60 -17.77 18.13
N HIS A 555 -3.81 -17.52 17.63
CA HIS A 555 -5.02 -18.19 18.12
C HIS A 555 -5.06 -19.70 17.86
N ARG A 556 -4.39 -20.17 16.80
CA ARG A 556 -4.25 -21.61 16.50
C ARG A 556 -3.35 -22.36 17.46
N THR A 557 -2.38 -21.67 18.05
CA THR A 557 -1.33 -22.29 18.86
C THR A 557 -1.50 -22.00 20.35
N ARG A 558 -2.13 -20.87 20.69
CA ARG A 558 -2.33 -20.47 22.09
C ARG A 558 -3.44 -21.27 22.73
N SER A 559 -3.11 -21.89 23.85
CA SER A 559 -4.07 -22.59 24.71
C SER A 559 -4.81 -21.60 25.61
N VAL A 560 -6.08 -21.88 25.84
CA VAL A 560 -6.95 -21.09 26.72
C VAL A 560 -6.65 -21.45 28.18
N ASN A 561 -6.52 -20.44 29.04
CA ASN A 561 -6.36 -20.67 30.47
C ASN A 561 -7.73 -20.90 31.13
N PHE A 562 -8.06 -22.17 31.43
CA PHE A 562 -9.28 -22.55 32.14
C PHE A 562 -9.18 -22.35 33.67
N GLY A 563 -7.98 -22.07 34.19
CA GLY A 563 -7.75 -21.91 35.63
C GLY A 563 -8.25 -20.58 36.17
N GLY A 564 -8.95 -20.61 37.31
CA GLY A 564 -9.27 -19.41 38.10
C GLY A 564 -10.42 -18.51 37.58
N ASN A 565 -11.05 -18.84 36.44
CA ASN A 565 -12.14 -18.04 35.88
C ASN A 565 -13.49 -18.79 35.91
N ASN A 566 -14.44 -18.25 36.68
CA ASN A 566 -15.77 -18.84 36.84
C ASN A 566 -16.57 -18.92 35.53
N PHE A 567 -16.28 -18.10 34.52
CA PHE A 567 -16.94 -18.16 33.20
C PHE A 567 -16.69 -19.53 32.52
N TYR A 568 -15.49 -20.08 32.67
CA TYR A 568 -15.14 -21.35 32.03
C TYR A 568 -15.78 -22.58 32.69
N THR A 569 -16.42 -22.42 33.85
CA THR A 569 -17.23 -23.48 34.47
C THR A 569 -18.42 -23.90 33.62
N GLN A 570 -18.82 -23.10 32.62
CA GLN A 570 -19.85 -23.44 31.64
C GLN A 570 -19.34 -24.43 30.57
N TYR A 571 -18.02 -24.52 30.38
CA TYR A 571 -17.36 -25.42 29.42
C TYR A 571 -16.93 -26.75 30.10
N LYS A 572 -17.80 -27.31 30.95
CA LYS A 572 -17.50 -28.51 31.77
C LYS A 572 -17.05 -29.72 30.95
N GLU A 573 -17.57 -29.84 29.72
CA GLU A 573 -17.21 -30.94 28.82
C GLU A 573 -15.72 -30.88 28.43
N TRP A 574 -15.24 -29.72 28.02
CA TRP A 574 -13.83 -29.51 27.66
C TRP A 574 -12.91 -29.65 28.87
N ALA A 575 -13.28 -29.04 30.00
CA ALA A 575 -12.53 -29.19 31.25
C ALA A 575 -12.46 -30.65 31.71
N GLY A 576 -13.57 -31.39 31.59
CA GLY A 576 -13.64 -32.82 31.92
C GLY A 576 -12.81 -33.70 30.99
N ARG A 577 -12.75 -33.38 29.69
CA ARG A 577 -11.91 -34.10 28.72
C ARG A 577 -10.41 -33.85 28.96
N ILE A 578 -10.02 -32.63 29.34
CA ILE A 578 -8.64 -32.33 29.76
C ILE A 578 -8.29 -33.12 31.03
N GLN A 579 -9.19 -33.12 32.03
CA GLN A 579 -8.96 -33.82 33.30
C GLN A 579 -8.89 -35.34 33.14
N LYS A 580 -9.60 -35.91 32.15
CA LYS A 580 -9.55 -37.33 31.80
C LYS A 580 -8.34 -37.71 30.95
N GLY A 581 -7.58 -36.73 30.42
CA GLY A 581 -6.45 -36.96 29.52
C GLY A 581 -6.82 -37.25 28.07
N ASP A 582 -8.07 -36.97 27.66
CA ASP A 582 -8.53 -37.19 26.28
C ASP A 582 -7.97 -36.13 25.31
N ILE A 583 -7.61 -34.95 25.82
CA ILE A 583 -7.04 -33.81 25.09
C ILE A 583 -6.07 -33.04 26.00
N ASP A 584 -4.93 -32.61 25.47
CA ASP A 584 -3.89 -31.92 26.25
C ASP A 584 -4.25 -30.45 26.54
N SER A 585 -4.87 -29.76 25.58
CA SER A 585 -5.32 -28.38 25.74
C SER A 585 -6.42 -28.02 24.73
N VAL A 586 -7.08 -26.88 24.95
CA VAL A 586 -8.03 -26.28 24.00
C VAL A 586 -7.47 -24.95 23.55
N THR A 587 -7.35 -24.76 22.24
CA THR A 587 -6.83 -23.52 21.67
C THR A 587 -7.90 -22.45 21.53
N VAL A 588 -7.48 -21.20 21.36
CA VAL A 588 -8.40 -20.08 21.12
C VAL A 588 -9.24 -20.30 19.85
N GLU A 589 -8.66 -20.94 18.82
CA GLU A 589 -9.38 -21.35 17.60
C GLU A 589 -10.57 -22.28 17.90
N TRP A 590 -10.42 -23.25 18.81
CA TRP A 590 -11.48 -24.20 19.14
C TRP A 590 -12.66 -23.54 19.86
N MET A 591 -12.44 -22.41 20.55
CA MET A 591 -13.51 -21.58 21.13
C MET A 591 -14.12 -20.60 20.12
N GLY A 592 -13.76 -20.72 18.84
CA GLY A 592 -14.24 -19.85 17.77
C GLY A 592 -13.53 -18.49 17.71
N GLY A 593 -12.34 -18.34 18.31
CA GLY A 593 -11.55 -17.11 18.23
C GLY A 593 -11.01 -16.79 16.83
N THR A 594 -11.39 -17.57 15.81
CA THR A 594 -11.09 -17.37 14.39
C THR A 594 -12.35 -17.07 13.56
N GLU A 595 -13.51 -16.89 14.20
CA GLU A 595 -14.76 -16.50 13.54
C GLU A 595 -14.77 -15.01 13.20
N CYS A 596 -15.18 -14.67 11.98
CA CYS A 596 -15.22 -13.30 11.46
C CYS A 596 -15.92 -12.30 12.41
N MET A 597 -17.11 -12.64 12.89
CA MET A 597 -17.96 -11.74 13.69
C MET A 597 -17.40 -11.43 15.09
N LYS A 598 -16.42 -12.21 15.58
CA LYS A 598 -15.80 -11.99 16.89
C LYS A 598 -14.62 -11.01 16.83
N CYS A 599 -14.04 -10.81 15.65
CA CYS A 599 -12.86 -9.97 15.45
C CYS A 599 -13.16 -8.69 14.69
N HIS A 600 -14.15 -8.68 13.81
CA HIS A 600 -14.53 -7.51 13.03
C HIS A 600 -16.03 -7.53 12.71
N TYR A 601 -16.79 -6.65 13.37
CA TYR A 601 -18.24 -6.56 13.29
C TYR A 601 -18.71 -5.16 12.88
#